data_AF-A0A0Q0XC01-F1
#
_entry.id   AF-A0A0Q0XC01-F1
#
_cell.length_a   1.000
_cell.length_b   1.000
_cell.length_c   1.000
_cell.angle_alpha   90.00
_cell.angle_beta   90.00
_cell.angle_gamma   90.00
#
_symmetry.space_group_name_H-M   'P 1'
#
loop_
_entity.id
_entity.type
_entity.pdbx_description
1 polymer ?
#
loop_
_entity_poly.entity_id
_entity_poly.type
_entity_poly.pdbx_seq_one_letter_code
_entity_poly.pdbx_strand_id
1 'polypeptide(L)' 'MALTVRTDEELEHALTVLAAAEGISRQEIIRRAVLERYERAGHVARVADSADRMIARWGDVLARLGTV' A
#
# COMPACT_ATOMS: atom_id res chain seq x y z
N MET A 1 9.85 -9.48 -20.03
CA MET A 1 8.38 -9.63 -19.97
C MET A 1 7.75 -8.25 -20.11
N ALA A 2 6.60 -8.14 -20.76
CA ALA A 2 5.88 -6.88 -20.95
C ALA A 2 4.56 -6.90 -20.17
N LEU A 3 4.20 -5.77 -19.55
CA LEU A 3 2.92 -5.58 -18.88
C LEU A 3 2.05 -4.70 -19.79
N THR A 4 0.87 -5.20 -20.16
CA THR A 4 -0.13 -4.44 -20.91
C THR A 4 -1.28 -4.09 -19.97
N VAL A 5 -1.60 -2.80 -19.88
CA VAL A 5 -2.68 -2.27 -19.02
C VAL A 5 -3.73 -1.64 -19.94
N ARG A 6 -5.00 -1.92 -19.70
CA ARG A 6 -6.08 -1.14 -20.32
C ARG A 6 -6.26 0.14 -19.51
N THR A 7 -6.28 1.26 -20.20
CA THR A 7 -6.39 2.59 -19.61
C THR A 7 -7.73 3.21 -20.01
N ASP A 8 -8.23 4.10 -19.16
CA ASP A 8 -9.31 5.04 -19.45
C ASP A 8 -8.74 6.45 -19.58
N GLU A 9 -9.59 7.42 -19.92
CA GLU A 9 -9.18 8.82 -20.12
C GLU A 9 -8.57 9.44 -18.85
N GLU A 10 -9.08 9.07 -17.68
CA GLU A 10 -8.60 9.57 -16.39
C GLU A 10 -7.16 9.10 -16.12
N LEU A 11 -6.90 7.80 -16.28
CA LEU A 11 -5.57 7.23 -16.08
C LEU A 11 -4.57 7.77 -17.10
N GLU A 12 -4.97 7.91 -18.37
CA GLU A 12 -4.11 8.50 -19.41
C GLU A 12 -3.72 9.94 -19.10
N HIS A 13 -4.67 10.75 -18.63
CA HIS A 13 -4.41 12.13 -18.23
C HIS A 13 -3.45 12.19 -17.04
N ALA A 14 -3.72 11.42 -15.98
CA ALA A 14 -2.88 11.38 -14.78
C ALA A 14 -1.43 10.95 -15.11
N LEU A 15 -1.27 9.90 -15.92
CA LEU A 15 0.06 9.44 -16.34
C LEU A 15 0.80 10.46 -17.18
N THR A 16 0.10 11.25 -18.00
CA THR A 16 0.70 12.33 -18.79
C THR A 16 1.23 13.44 -17.90
N VAL A 17 0.41 13.90 -16.95
CA VAL A 17 0.79 14.96 -16.00
C VAL A 17 1.98 14.53 -15.16
N LEU A 18 1.92 13.33 -14.58
CA LEU A 18 2.99 12.81 -13.74
C LEU A 18 4.29 12.58 -14.52
N ALA A 19 4.20 12.05 -15.75
CA ALA A 19 5.39 11.83 -16.58
C ALA A 19 6.09 13.15 -16.93
N ALA A 20 5.31 14.19 -17.24
CA ALA A 20 5.84 15.52 -17.51
C ALA A 20 6.46 16.16 -16.25
N ALA A 21 5.82 16.01 -15.09
CA ALA A 21 6.29 16.59 -13.84
C ALA A 21 7.57 15.91 -13.31
N GLU A 22 7.67 14.59 -13.44
CA GLU A 22 8.77 13.80 -12.88
C GLU A 22 9.88 13.49 -13.90
N GLY A 23 9.66 13.74 -15.19
CA GLY A 23 10.64 13.48 -16.25
C GLY A 23 10.93 11.99 -16.48
N ILE A 24 9.96 11.12 -16.16
CA ILE A 24 10.07 9.66 -16.29
C ILE A 24 8.96 9.09 -17.16
N SER A 25 9.12 7.83 -17.60
CA SER A 25 8.12 7.17 -18.43
C SER A 25 6.86 6.81 -17.63
N ARG A 26 5.71 6.76 -18.33
CA ARG A 26 4.44 6.30 -17.75
C ARG A 26 4.55 4.90 -17.13
N GLN A 27 5.33 4.03 -17.76
CA GLN A 27 5.57 2.67 -17.27
C GLN A 27 6.32 2.68 -15.94
N GLU A 28 7.29 3.58 -15.76
CA GLU A 28 7.99 3.72 -14.48
C GLU A 28 7.08 4.29 -13.39
N ILE A 29 6.18 5.22 -13.73
CA ILE A 29 5.15 5.72 -12.79
C ILE A 29 4.26 4.56 -12.31
N ILE A 30 3.74 3.76 -13.24
CA ILE A 30 2.92 2.58 -12.90
C ILE A 30 3.72 1.61 -12.02
N ARG A 31 4.98 1.35 -12.36
CA ARG A 31 5.86 0.47 -11.59
C ARG A 31 6.03 0.96 -10.16
N ARG A 32 6.34 2.24 -9.96
CA ARG A 32 6.49 2.84 -8.62
C ARG A 32 5.19 2.77 -7.83
N ALA A 33 4.07 3.17 -8.45
CA ALA A 33 2.76 3.12 -7.79
C ALA A 33 2.40 1.70 -7.31
N VAL A 34 2.71 0.67 -8.10
CA VAL A 34 2.49 -0.74 -7.71
C VAL A 34 3.40 -1.14 -6.55
N LEU A 35 4.70 -0.83 -6.63
CA LEU A 35 5.66 -1.19 -5.57
C LEU A 35 5.35 -0.48 -4.25
N GLU A 36 5.05 0.81 -4.29
CA GLU A 36 4.65 1.57 -3.10
C GLU A 36 3.35 1.03 -2.48
N ARG A 37 2.37 0.65 -3.31
CA ARG A 37 1.13 0.02 -2.82
C ARG A 37 1.43 -1.32 -2.17
N TYR A 38 2.30 -2.12 -2.77
CA TYR A 38 2.70 -3.41 -2.22
C TYR A 38 3.41 -3.26 -0.87
N GLU A 39 4.37 -2.33 -0.75
CA GLU A 39 5.07 -2.05 0.50
C GLU A 39 4.12 -1.60 1.61
N ARG A 40 3.19 -0.69 1.28
CA ARG A 40 2.16 -0.24 2.22
C ARG A 40 1.26 -1.37 2.68
N ALA A 41 0.80 -2.22 1.77
CA ALA A 41 0.00 -3.40 2.10
C ALA A 41 0.78 -4.37 3.01
N GLY A 42 2.06 -4.61 2.71
CA GLY A 42 2.94 -5.43 3.54
C GLY A 42 3.21 -4.85 4.93
N HIS A 43 3.30 -3.53 5.07
CA HIS A 43 3.42 -2.88 6.38
C HIS A 43 2.15 -3.05 7.22
N VAL A 44 0.97 -2.79 6.65
CA VAL A 44 -0.32 -2.99 7.33
C VAL A 44 -0.50 -4.44 7.77
N ALA A 45 -0.19 -5.40 6.90
CA ALA A 45 -0.25 -6.82 7.22
C ALA A 45 0.69 -7.19 8.39
N ARG A 46 1.92 -6.68 8.41
CA ARG A 46 2.86 -6.90 9.52
C ARG A 46 2.41 -6.29 10.84
N VAL A 47 1.78 -5.11 10.80
CA VAL A 47 1.23 -4.46 11.98
C VAL A 47 0.04 -5.26 12.52
N ALA A 48 -0.90 -5.65 11.66
CA ALA A 48 -2.05 -6.47 12.04
C ALA A 48 -1.62 -7.80 12.66
N ASP A 49 -0.72 -8.53 11.99
CA ASP A 49 -0.20 -9.82 12.47
C ASP A 49 0.59 -9.68 13.80
N SER A 50 1.28 -8.57 14.01
CA SER A 50 1.93 -8.29 15.31
C SER A 50 0.92 -7.94 16.41
N ALA A 51 -0.12 -7.19 16.07
CA ALA A 51 -1.21 -6.87 16.98
C ALA A 51 -1.98 -8.13 17.38
N ASP A 52 -2.30 -9.02 16.43
CA ASP A 52 -2.97 -10.29 16.68
C ASP A 52 -2.16 -11.18 17.63
N ARG A 53 -0.84 -11.28 17.43
CA ARG A 53 0.06 -11.98 18.37
C ARG A 53 0.06 -11.36 19.77
N MET A 54 0.06 -10.03 19.87
CA MET A 54 0.05 -9.34 21.15
C MET A 54 -1.30 -9.48 21.86
N ILE A 55 -2.42 -9.41 21.14
CA ILE A 55 -3.77 -9.64 21.67
C ILE A 55 -3.91 -11.09 22.14
N ALA A 56 -3.44 -12.06 21.36
CA ALA A 56 -3.46 -13.47 21.77
C ALA A 56 -2.65 -13.72 23.06
N ARG A 57 -1.54 -12.99 23.25
CA ARG A 57 -0.66 -13.15 24.43
C ARG A 57 -1.12 -12.38 25.65
N TRP A 58 -1.67 -11.18 25.46
CA TRP A 58 -1.92 -10.21 26.52
C TRP A 58 -3.38 -9.77 26.63
N GLY A 59 -4.28 -10.38 25.86
CA GLY A 59 -5.69 -9.98 25.75
C GLY A 59 -6.38 -9.87 27.11
N ASP A 60 -6.16 -10.85 28.00
CA ASP A 60 -6.74 -10.86 29.34
C ASP A 60 -6.20 -9.72 30.22
N VAL A 61 -4.91 -9.38 30.08
CA VAL A 61 -4.29 -8.27 30.81
C VAL A 61 -4.82 -6.92 30.29
N LEU A 62 -4.93 -6.77 28.97
CA LEU A 62 -5.47 -5.57 28.34
C LEU A 62 -6.93 -5.35 28.71
N ALA A 63 -7.75 -6.41 28.73
CA ALA A 63 -9.15 -6.35 29.17
C ALA A 63 -9.29 -5.88 30.62
N ARG A 64 -8.39 -6.32 31.50
CA ARG A 64 -8.38 -5.93 32.91
C ARG A 64 -7.88 -4.51 33.16
N LEU A 65 -7.02 -3.98 32.28
CA LEU A 65 -6.56 -2.59 32.34
C LEU A 65 -7.59 -1.61 31.76
N GLY A 66 -8.39 -2.02 30.77
CA GLY A 66 -9.43 -1.19 30.16
C GLY A 66 -10.75 -1.13 30.94
N THR A 67 -10.84 -1.80 32.08
CA THR A 67 -12.02 -1.84 32.95
C THR A 67 -11.87 -0.98 34.22
N VAL A 68 -10.78 -0.22 34.34
CA VAL A 68 -10.50 0.72 35.44
C VAL A 68 -10.86 2.14 35.03
#